data_AF-A0A4Q8BHL9-F1
#
_entry.id   AF-A0A4Q8BHL9-F1
#
_cell.length_a   1.000
_cell.length_b   1.000
_cell.length_c   1.000
_cell.angle_alpha   90.00
_cell.angle_beta   90.00
_cell.angle_gamma   90.00
#
_symmetry.space_group_name_H-M   'P 1'
#
loop_
_entity.id
_entity.type
_entity.pdbx_description
1 polymer ?
#
loop_
_entity_poly.entity_id
_entity_poly.type
_entity_poly.pdbx_seq_one_letter_code
_entity_poly.pdbx_strand_id
1 'polypeptide(L)'
;MRGVRQNRRVPVHEITDPDDDRIADYRALTDVELRTRWEPPHGLFIAEGELVLRRALRAGYPARSYLVDAKRADQLADLDTGDAPVYAATQEVLQRATGFHVHRGVLASFHRKPLPSAAEVLAGARRAVILEDVNNHTNLGAIFRAVAALGVDAVLLSPSCADPLYRRSVRVSMGEVFAVPYAKLEPWPDALAQVRAAGFTVLAMTPAPDAVPIQRLDAAQRARAALLMGAEGAGLTRAAMEASDVRVVIPMRRGVDSLNVAAATAVACWELGRDDPL
;
A
#
# COMPACT_ATOMS: atom_id res chain seq x y z
N MET A 1 6.00 24.60 -31.65
CA MET A 1 4.59 24.96 -31.38
C MET A 1 3.94 23.86 -30.57
N ARG A 2 3.80 24.02 -29.24
CA ARG A 2 3.03 23.11 -28.39
C ARG A 2 1.60 23.60 -28.37
N GLY A 3 0.69 22.83 -28.96
CA GLY A 3 -0.73 23.15 -28.96
C GLY A 3 -1.27 23.21 -27.53
N VAL A 4 -1.89 24.34 -27.19
CA VAL A 4 -2.71 24.51 -25.98
C VAL A 4 -3.85 23.50 -26.11
N ARG A 5 -3.83 22.41 -25.34
CA ARG A 5 -5.00 21.54 -25.20
C ARG A 5 -6.11 22.37 -24.59
N GLN A 6 -7.14 22.69 -25.38
CA GLN A 6 -8.35 23.32 -24.87
C GLN A 6 -8.94 22.40 -23.79
N ASN A 7 -9.19 22.97 -22.60
CA ASN A 7 -9.75 22.27 -21.45
C ASN A 7 -11.19 21.85 -21.78
N ARG A 8 -11.37 20.66 -22.35
CA ARG A 8 -12.70 20.10 -22.63
C ARG A 8 -13.33 19.81 -21.27
N ARG A 9 -14.27 20.66 -20.82
CA ARG A 9 -15.02 20.42 -19.58
C ARG A 9 -15.66 19.04 -19.68
N VAL A 10 -15.21 18.13 -18.82
CA VAL A 10 -15.76 16.78 -18.72
C VAL A 10 -17.23 16.92 -18.31
N PRO A 11 -18.18 16.28 -19.01
CA PRO A 11 -19.58 16.33 -18.62
C PRO A 11 -19.72 15.69 -17.24
N VAL A 12 -20.25 16.46 -16.28
CA VAL A 12 -20.53 16.00 -14.93
C VAL A 12 -21.98 15.50 -14.90
N HIS A 13 -22.17 14.25 -14.51
CA HIS A 13 -23.48 13.62 -14.43
C HIS A 13 -24.02 13.72 -13.00
N GLU A 14 -25.17 14.38 -12.84
CA GLU A 14 -25.83 14.47 -11.53
C GLU A 14 -26.41 13.12 -11.09
N ILE A 15 -26.22 12.81 -9.80
CA ILE A 15 -26.77 11.64 -9.10
C ILE A 15 -27.57 12.12 -7.90
N THR A 16 -28.86 11.80 -7.89
CA THR A 16 -29.78 12.11 -6.80
C THR A 16 -30.22 10.88 -6.01
N ASP A 17 -30.05 9.68 -6.59
CA ASP A 17 -30.41 8.40 -5.98
C ASP A 17 -29.14 7.67 -5.50
N PRO A 18 -28.99 7.36 -4.20
CA PRO A 18 -27.86 6.59 -3.71
C PRO A 18 -27.80 5.15 -4.23
N ASP A 19 -28.89 4.62 -4.79
CA ASP A 19 -28.97 3.28 -5.37
C ASP A 19 -28.76 3.25 -6.90
N ASP A 20 -28.38 4.39 -7.51
CA ASP A 20 -28.11 4.51 -8.94
C ASP A 20 -26.99 3.53 -9.38
N ASP A 21 -27.28 2.72 -10.39
CA ASP A 21 -26.37 1.69 -10.88
C ASP A 21 -25.06 2.24 -11.45
N ARG A 22 -25.04 3.51 -11.88
CA ARG A 22 -23.82 4.17 -12.38
C ARG A 22 -22.77 4.36 -11.29
N ILE A 23 -23.19 4.43 -10.03
CA ILE A 23 -22.31 4.56 -8.86
C ILE A 23 -22.18 3.25 -8.07
N ALA A 24 -22.53 2.11 -8.67
CA ALA A 24 -22.49 0.82 -8.00
C ALA A 24 -21.13 0.46 -7.39
N ASP A 25 -20.03 0.94 -7.99
CA ASP A 25 -18.67 0.76 -7.49
C ASP A 25 -18.44 1.39 -6.10
N TYR A 26 -19.22 2.42 -5.74
CA TYR A 26 -19.09 3.15 -4.48
C TYR A 26 -20.10 2.68 -3.43
N ARG A 27 -21.00 1.77 -3.79
CA ARG A 27 -21.98 1.20 -2.87
C ARG A 27 -21.34 0.15 -1.99
N ALA A 28 -21.82 0.07 -0.75
CA ALA A 28 -21.56 -1.07 0.13
C ALA A 28 -20.05 -1.40 0.29
N LEU A 29 -19.22 -0.36 0.46
CA LEU A 29 -17.77 -0.45 0.68
C LEU A 29 -17.40 -0.96 2.09
N THR A 30 -18.26 -1.82 2.66
CA THR A 30 -18.04 -2.48 3.95
C THR A 30 -17.23 -3.78 3.76
N ASP A 31 -16.55 -4.22 4.82
CA ASP A 31 -15.44 -5.20 4.79
C ASP A 31 -15.78 -6.56 4.14
N VAL A 32 -17.04 -6.98 4.11
CA VAL A 32 -17.45 -8.33 3.68
C VAL A 32 -17.80 -8.39 2.18
N GLU A 33 -18.44 -7.37 1.62
CA GLU A 33 -18.87 -7.34 0.20
C GLU A 33 -17.73 -6.97 -0.77
N LEU A 34 -16.73 -6.23 -0.27
CA LEU A 34 -15.48 -5.95 -0.98
C LEU A 34 -14.68 -7.23 -1.29
N ARG A 35 -14.78 -8.26 -0.44
CA ARG A 35 -13.98 -9.50 -0.53
C ARG A 35 -14.28 -10.33 -1.79
N THR A 36 -15.50 -10.30 -2.31
CA THR A 36 -15.91 -11.18 -3.44
C THR A 36 -15.87 -10.50 -4.81
N ARG A 37 -16.00 -9.17 -4.87
CA ARG A 37 -16.02 -8.40 -6.15
C ARG A 37 -14.69 -7.73 -6.51
N TRP A 38 -13.79 -7.52 -5.54
CA TRP A 38 -12.62 -6.64 -5.69
C TRP A 38 -11.28 -7.37 -5.53
N GLU A 39 -11.28 -8.69 -5.37
CA GLU A 39 -10.07 -9.48 -5.18
C GLU A 39 -9.20 -9.60 -6.46
N PRO A 40 -7.87 -9.82 -6.30
CA PRO A 40 -6.89 -9.84 -7.39
C PRO A 40 -7.09 -10.99 -8.41
N PRO A 41 -6.52 -10.91 -9.63
CA PRO A 41 -5.62 -9.85 -10.11
C PRO A 41 -6.29 -8.71 -10.90
N HIS A 42 -7.59 -8.83 -11.22
CA HIS A 42 -8.28 -7.88 -12.13
C HIS A 42 -9.47 -7.13 -11.49
N GLY A 43 -9.57 -7.15 -10.16
CA GLY A 43 -10.57 -6.39 -9.41
C GLY A 43 -10.40 -4.87 -9.49
N LEU A 44 -11.26 -4.16 -8.80
CA LEU A 44 -11.22 -2.71 -8.68
C LEU A 44 -10.56 -2.30 -7.33
N PHE A 45 -10.30 -1.01 -7.13
CA PHE A 45 -10.05 -0.41 -5.81
C PHE A 45 -10.57 1.03 -5.74
N ILE A 46 -10.78 1.54 -4.52
CA ILE A 46 -11.28 2.90 -4.27
C ILE A 46 -10.19 3.79 -3.67
N ALA A 47 -10.01 4.97 -4.27
CA ALA A 47 -9.22 6.06 -3.71
C ALA A 47 -10.13 7.17 -3.15
N GLU A 48 -9.77 7.73 -2.00
CA GLU A 48 -10.48 8.86 -1.38
C GLU A 48 -9.59 10.10 -1.28
N GLY A 49 -10.07 11.21 -1.84
CA GLY A 49 -9.40 12.49 -1.85
C GLY A 49 -8.50 12.71 -3.07
N GLU A 50 -8.45 13.98 -3.48
CA GLU A 50 -7.78 14.43 -4.71
C GLU A 50 -6.31 14.00 -4.79
N LEU A 51 -5.54 14.20 -3.72
CA LEU A 51 -4.13 13.82 -3.68
C LEU A 51 -3.91 12.32 -3.95
N VAL A 52 -4.73 11.46 -3.32
CA VAL A 52 -4.61 10.01 -3.38
C VAL A 52 -4.98 9.52 -4.78
N LEU A 53 -6.06 10.05 -5.33
CA LEU A 53 -6.51 9.81 -6.69
C LEU A 53 -5.43 10.22 -7.72
N ARG A 54 -4.83 11.41 -7.58
CA ARG A 54 -3.75 11.86 -8.48
C ARG A 54 -2.50 10.98 -8.38
N ARG A 55 -2.25 10.35 -7.23
CA ARG A 55 -1.15 9.38 -7.07
C ARG A 55 -1.46 8.07 -7.78
N ALA A 56 -2.70 7.58 -7.69
CA ALA A 56 -3.13 6.40 -8.45
C ALA A 56 -2.99 6.62 -9.98
N LEU A 57 -3.43 7.76 -10.48
CA LEU A 57 -3.27 8.12 -11.91
C LEU A 57 -1.80 8.23 -12.32
N ARG A 58 -0.96 8.89 -11.51
CA ARG A 58 0.49 8.97 -11.75
C ARG A 58 1.17 7.60 -11.75
N ALA A 59 0.69 6.66 -10.95
CA ALA A 59 1.14 5.28 -10.93
C ALA A 59 0.57 4.43 -12.09
N GLY A 60 -0.22 5.03 -12.99
CA GLY A 60 -0.75 4.38 -14.20
C GLY A 60 -1.96 3.50 -13.96
N TYR A 61 -2.68 3.65 -12.84
CA TYR A 61 -3.95 2.93 -12.64
C TYR A 61 -5.07 3.55 -13.50
N PRO A 62 -5.76 2.77 -14.34
CA PRO A 62 -6.86 3.28 -15.16
C PRO A 62 -8.06 3.66 -14.28
N ALA A 63 -8.49 4.91 -14.34
CA ALA A 63 -9.73 5.32 -13.69
C ALA A 63 -10.93 4.70 -14.41
N ARG A 64 -11.87 4.18 -13.63
CA ARG A 64 -13.14 3.64 -14.11
C ARG A 64 -14.25 4.68 -14.00
N SER A 65 -14.27 5.44 -12.90
CA SER A 65 -15.21 6.54 -12.68
C SER A 65 -14.75 7.43 -11.53
N TYR A 66 -15.36 8.60 -11.43
CA TYR A 66 -15.22 9.54 -10.32
C TYR A 66 -16.58 9.81 -9.68
N LEU A 67 -16.61 9.93 -8.36
CA LEU A 67 -17.78 10.34 -7.60
C LEU A 67 -17.39 11.50 -6.68
N VAL A 68 -17.98 12.66 -6.88
CA VAL A 68 -17.62 13.91 -6.21
C VAL A 68 -18.82 14.55 -5.54
N ASP A 69 -18.59 15.23 -4.43
CA ASP A 69 -19.55 16.16 -3.85
C ASP A 69 -19.78 17.28 -4.87
N ALA A 70 -21.04 17.52 -5.25
CA ALA A 70 -21.39 18.54 -6.23
C ALA A 70 -20.83 19.92 -5.88
N LYS A 71 -20.67 20.24 -4.59
CA LYS A 71 -20.06 21.50 -4.11
C LYS A 71 -18.54 21.57 -4.30
N ARG A 72 -17.90 20.44 -4.61
CA ARG A 72 -16.45 20.26 -4.74
C ARG A 72 -16.05 19.72 -6.12
N ALA A 73 -16.95 19.83 -7.11
CA ALA A 73 -16.67 19.38 -8.48
C ALA A 73 -15.48 20.11 -9.12
N ASP A 74 -15.15 21.31 -8.63
CA ASP A 74 -13.97 22.09 -9.00
C ASP A 74 -12.63 21.39 -8.67
N GLN A 75 -12.60 20.48 -7.68
CA GLN A 75 -11.42 19.67 -7.34
C GLN A 75 -10.95 18.77 -8.49
N LEU A 76 -11.81 18.53 -9.49
CA LEU A 76 -11.52 17.71 -10.66
C LEU A 76 -11.37 18.55 -11.94
N ALA A 77 -11.47 19.88 -11.87
CA ALA A 77 -11.57 20.73 -13.06
C ALA A 77 -10.30 20.77 -13.94
N ASP A 78 -9.14 20.51 -13.35
CA ASP A 78 -7.83 20.41 -14.02
C ASP A 78 -7.37 18.96 -14.23
N LEU A 79 -8.19 17.99 -13.81
CA LEU A 79 -7.88 16.58 -13.96
C LEU A 79 -8.26 16.10 -15.36
N ASP A 80 -7.32 15.48 -16.06
CA ASP A 80 -7.62 14.69 -17.25
C ASP A 80 -8.28 13.38 -16.82
N THR A 81 -9.60 13.31 -16.95
CA THR A 81 -10.40 12.12 -16.61
C THR A 81 -10.36 11.07 -17.71
N GLY A 82 -9.78 11.37 -18.87
CA GLY A 82 -9.94 10.54 -20.07
C GLY A 82 -11.43 10.27 -20.36
N ASP A 83 -11.74 9.00 -20.61
CA ASP A 83 -13.12 8.54 -20.87
C ASP A 83 -13.90 8.17 -19.60
N ALA A 84 -13.28 8.27 -18.41
CA ALA A 84 -13.94 7.89 -17.17
C ALA A 84 -14.99 8.94 -16.77
N PRO A 85 -16.26 8.53 -16.55
CA PRO A 85 -17.34 9.46 -16.21
C PRO A 85 -17.15 10.07 -14.83
N VAL A 86 -17.60 11.33 -14.70
CA VAL A 86 -17.63 12.06 -13.43
C VAL A 86 -19.08 12.17 -12.96
N TYR A 87 -19.35 11.61 -11.80
CA TYR A 87 -20.64 11.67 -11.14
C TYR A 87 -20.60 12.68 -10.00
N ALA A 88 -21.58 13.57 -9.92
CA ALA A 88 -21.71 14.54 -8.84
C ALA A 88 -22.99 14.29 -8.05
N ALA A 89 -22.88 14.26 -6.73
CA ALA A 89 -24.01 14.04 -5.83
C ALA A 89 -23.93 14.97 -4.61
N THR A 90 -25.05 15.14 -3.91
CA THR A 90 -25.02 15.83 -2.61
C THR A 90 -24.30 14.98 -1.56
N GLN A 91 -23.78 15.60 -0.50
CA GLN A 91 -23.14 14.87 0.60
C GLN A 91 -24.05 13.80 1.22
N GLU A 92 -25.36 14.06 1.30
CA GLU A 92 -26.35 13.11 1.81
C GLU A 92 -26.42 11.85 0.94
N VAL A 93 -26.51 12.02 -0.39
CA VAL A 93 -26.51 10.91 -1.35
C VAL A 93 -25.20 10.12 -1.28
N LEU A 94 -24.05 10.81 -1.21
CA LEU A 94 -22.73 10.17 -1.07
C LEU A 94 -22.62 9.32 0.21
N GLN A 95 -23.08 9.86 1.34
CA GLN A 95 -23.00 9.16 2.61
C GLN A 95 -23.92 7.93 2.62
N ARG A 96 -25.13 8.05 2.07
CA ARG A 96 -26.06 6.93 1.93
C ARG A 96 -25.53 5.84 1.00
N ALA A 97 -24.95 6.21 -0.14
CA ALA A 97 -24.37 5.26 -1.08
C ALA A 97 -23.16 4.52 -0.48
N THR A 98 -22.22 5.26 0.11
CA THR A 98 -20.94 4.68 0.57
C THR A 98 -21.00 4.01 1.94
N GLY A 99 -22.01 4.33 2.75
CA GLY A 99 -22.15 3.84 4.13
C GLY A 99 -21.21 4.51 5.13
N PHE A 100 -20.47 5.55 4.74
CA PHE A 100 -19.61 6.34 5.63
C PHE A 100 -19.56 7.80 5.18
N HIS A 101 -19.09 8.68 6.07
CA HIS A 101 -18.89 10.09 5.72
C HIS A 101 -17.67 10.26 4.81
N VAL A 102 -17.85 10.76 3.59
CA VAL A 102 -16.76 11.06 2.66
C VAL A 102 -16.05 12.35 3.10
N HIS A 103 -14.84 12.24 3.64
CA HIS A 103 -14.17 13.38 4.30
C HIS A 103 -13.58 14.38 3.33
N ARG A 104 -13.09 13.90 2.18
CA ARG A 104 -12.36 14.72 1.21
C ARG A 104 -13.15 15.07 -0.04
N GLY A 105 -14.45 14.74 -0.07
CA GLY A 105 -15.38 15.17 -1.10
C GLY A 105 -15.23 14.52 -2.47
N VAL A 106 -14.23 13.66 -2.68
CA VAL A 106 -14.02 12.95 -3.94
C VAL A 106 -13.58 11.52 -3.72
N LEU A 107 -14.18 10.62 -4.49
CA LEU A 107 -13.87 9.21 -4.59
C LEU A 107 -13.58 8.86 -6.06
N ALA A 108 -12.73 7.87 -6.28
CA ALA A 108 -12.50 7.31 -7.60
C ALA A 108 -12.40 5.80 -7.53
N SER A 109 -13.03 5.15 -8.51
CA SER A 109 -12.93 3.71 -8.76
C SER A 109 -11.85 3.51 -9.81
N PHE A 110 -10.94 2.57 -9.57
CA PHE A 110 -9.81 2.28 -10.44
C PHE A 110 -9.74 0.80 -10.77
N HIS A 111 -9.32 0.49 -11.98
CA HIS A 111 -8.89 -0.85 -12.35
C HIS A 111 -7.53 -1.16 -11.72
N ARG A 112 -7.35 -2.41 -11.25
CA ARG A 112 -6.04 -2.91 -10.83
C ARG A 112 -5.14 -3.19 -12.02
N LYS A 113 -3.83 -3.13 -11.76
CA LYS A 113 -2.80 -3.62 -12.66
C LYS A 113 -2.42 -5.05 -12.26
N PRO A 114 -1.96 -5.89 -13.20
CA PRO A 114 -1.28 -7.13 -12.84
C PRO A 114 -0.16 -6.87 -11.83
N LEU A 115 -0.03 -7.73 -10.83
CA LEU A 115 1.08 -7.64 -9.89
C LEU A 115 2.36 -8.11 -10.58
N PRO A 116 3.48 -7.38 -10.43
CA PRO A 116 4.77 -7.88 -10.87
C PRO A 116 5.17 -9.11 -10.03
N SER A 117 6.05 -9.92 -10.58
CA SER A 117 6.73 -10.99 -9.85
C SER A 117 7.70 -10.43 -8.80
N ALA A 118 8.01 -11.23 -7.78
CA ALA A 118 9.02 -10.86 -6.80
C ALA A 118 10.39 -10.61 -7.45
N ALA A 119 10.75 -11.35 -8.50
CA ALA A 119 11.98 -11.14 -9.24
C ALA A 119 12.05 -9.77 -9.91
N GLU A 120 10.96 -9.33 -10.57
CA GLU A 120 10.89 -8.00 -11.20
C GLU A 120 10.99 -6.88 -10.17
N VAL A 121 10.32 -7.01 -9.03
CA VAL A 121 10.38 -6.03 -7.93
C VAL A 121 11.79 -5.95 -7.32
N LEU A 122 12.47 -7.09 -7.18
CA LEU A 122 13.79 -7.16 -6.55
C LEU A 122 14.94 -6.73 -7.46
N ALA A 123 14.79 -6.84 -8.79
CA ALA A 123 15.85 -6.53 -9.75
C ALA A 123 16.38 -5.09 -9.64
N GLY A 124 15.48 -4.12 -9.37
CA GLY A 124 15.84 -2.71 -9.20
C GLY A 124 16.05 -2.26 -7.75
N ALA A 125 15.81 -3.14 -6.78
CA ALA A 125 15.80 -2.78 -5.37
C ALA A 125 17.20 -2.96 -4.73
N ARG A 126 17.55 -2.04 -3.83
CA ARG A 126 18.64 -2.19 -2.88
C ARG A 126 18.13 -2.60 -1.51
N ARG A 127 16.95 -2.13 -1.11
CA ARG A 127 16.29 -2.52 0.16
C ARG A 127 14.86 -2.96 -0.08
N ALA A 128 14.45 -3.96 0.69
CA ALA A 128 13.08 -4.45 0.66
C ALA A 128 12.52 -4.62 2.08
N VAL A 129 11.20 -4.55 2.21
CA VAL A 129 10.47 -5.00 3.40
C VAL A 129 9.63 -6.21 3.01
N ILE A 130 9.71 -7.29 3.78
CA ILE A 130 8.93 -8.50 3.63
C ILE A 130 7.95 -8.56 4.80
N LEU A 131 6.66 -8.74 4.51
CA LEU A 131 5.60 -8.83 5.51
C LEU A 131 5.04 -10.24 5.55
N GLU A 132 5.11 -10.87 6.73
CA GLU A 132 4.44 -12.12 7.04
C GLU A 132 3.17 -11.83 7.83
N ASP A 133 2.01 -12.19 7.26
CA ASP A 133 0.71 -12.24 7.91
C ASP A 133 0.22 -10.92 8.53
N VAL A 134 0.71 -9.79 8.02
CA VAL A 134 0.25 -8.45 8.39
C VAL A 134 -1.14 -8.22 7.80
N ASN A 135 -2.16 -8.45 8.63
CA ASN A 135 -3.57 -8.38 8.25
C ASN A 135 -4.27 -7.09 8.67
N ASN A 136 -3.61 -6.28 9.51
CA ASN A 136 -4.13 -4.97 9.86
C ASN A 136 -3.90 -3.95 8.73
N HIS A 137 -4.96 -3.60 8.01
CA HIS A 137 -4.93 -2.63 6.92
C HIS A 137 -4.33 -1.25 7.29
N THR A 138 -4.50 -0.80 8.54
CA THR A 138 -3.89 0.44 9.03
C THR A 138 -2.38 0.30 9.11
N ASN A 139 -1.88 -0.81 9.67
CA ASN A 139 -0.45 -1.05 9.75
C ASN A 139 0.16 -1.25 8.36
N LEU A 140 -0.52 -1.98 7.47
CA LEU A 140 -0.09 -2.13 6.08
C LEU A 140 0.06 -0.76 5.39
N GLY A 141 -0.96 0.10 5.48
CA GLY A 141 -0.89 1.45 4.92
C GLY A 141 0.22 2.32 5.53
N ALA A 142 0.44 2.21 6.84
CA ALA A 142 1.51 2.94 7.53
C ALA A 142 2.90 2.43 7.12
N ILE A 143 3.07 1.12 6.93
CA ILE A 143 4.30 0.50 6.43
C ILE A 143 4.62 1.00 5.03
N PHE A 144 3.67 0.94 4.10
CA PHE A 144 3.89 1.43 2.72
C PHE A 144 4.30 2.90 2.69
N ARG A 145 3.70 3.73 3.55
CA ARG A 145 4.10 5.14 3.70
C ARG A 145 5.51 5.29 4.26
N ALA A 146 5.87 4.50 5.27
CA ALA A 146 7.20 4.53 5.86
C ALA A 146 8.27 4.08 4.84
N VAL A 147 8.01 3.00 4.11
CA VAL A 147 8.87 2.47 3.03
C VAL A 147 9.11 3.53 1.97
N ALA A 148 8.04 4.17 1.46
CA ALA A 148 8.17 5.25 0.47
C ALA A 148 8.96 6.45 1.01
N ALA A 149 8.70 6.86 2.26
CA ALA A 149 9.33 8.03 2.85
C ALA A 149 10.80 7.82 3.23
N LEU A 150 11.22 6.58 3.48
CA LEU A 150 12.56 6.22 3.95
C LEU A 150 13.43 5.60 2.86
N GLY A 151 13.02 5.70 1.59
CA GLY A 151 13.81 5.24 0.45
C GLY A 151 14.04 3.73 0.44
N VAL A 152 13.04 2.95 0.84
CA VAL A 152 13.02 1.50 0.64
C VAL A 152 12.30 1.20 -0.67
N ASP A 153 12.88 0.32 -1.48
CA ASP A 153 12.57 0.22 -2.91
C ASP A 153 11.41 -0.74 -3.22
N ALA A 154 11.12 -1.66 -2.29
CA ALA A 154 10.20 -2.78 -2.55
C ALA A 154 9.49 -3.28 -1.29
N VAL A 155 8.27 -3.78 -1.47
CA VAL A 155 7.54 -4.57 -0.46
C VAL A 155 7.19 -5.95 -0.99
N LEU A 156 7.44 -6.98 -0.21
CA LEU A 156 7.04 -8.35 -0.51
C LEU A 156 6.06 -8.85 0.55
N LEU A 157 5.04 -9.58 0.14
CA LEU A 157 3.93 -9.98 1.00
C LEU A 157 3.79 -11.50 1.02
N SER A 158 3.67 -12.12 2.20
CA SER A 158 3.17 -13.50 2.28
C SER A 158 1.76 -13.61 1.68
N PRO A 159 1.32 -14.82 1.26
CA PRO A 159 -0.01 -15.05 0.70
C PRO A 159 -1.13 -14.47 1.58
N SER A 160 -1.00 -14.66 2.89
CA SER A 160 -1.97 -14.32 3.94
C SER A 160 -1.90 -12.88 4.43
N CYS A 161 -1.03 -12.02 3.89
CA CYS A 161 -1.09 -10.57 4.14
C CYS A 161 -2.36 -9.95 3.53
N ALA A 162 -2.90 -8.96 4.23
CA ALA A 162 -3.99 -8.13 3.72
C ALA A 162 -3.62 -7.42 2.41
N ASP A 163 -4.64 -7.00 1.67
CA ASP A 163 -4.46 -6.34 0.38
C ASP A 163 -4.01 -4.88 0.56
N PRO A 164 -2.85 -4.47 -0.01
CA PRO A 164 -2.39 -3.08 0.05
C PRO A 164 -3.37 -2.08 -0.59
N LEU A 165 -4.15 -2.51 -1.58
CA LEU A 165 -5.12 -1.65 -2.28
C LEU A 165 -6.48 -1.61 -1.57
N TYR A 166 -6.62 -2.24 -0.41
CA TYR A 166 -7.78 -2.05 0.43
C TYR A 166 -7.93 -0.57 0.83
N ARG A 167 -9.16 -0.05 0.79
CA ARG A 167 -9.46 1.38 0.97
C ARG A 167 -8.81 1.99 2.21
N ARG A 168 -8.80 1.25 3.34
CA ARG A 168 -8.16 1.72 4.57
C ARG A 168 -6.65 1.84 4.43
N SER A 169 -5.97 0.89 3.77
CA SER A 169 -4.53 0.93 3.52
C SER A 169 -4.14 2.06 2.56
N VAL A 170 -4.91 2.25 1.49
CA VAL A 170 -4.78 3.39 0.56
C VAL A 170 -4.90 4.72 1.31
N ARG A 171 -5.92 4.87 2.15
CA ARG A 171 -6.15 6.10 2.92
C ARG A 171 -5.04 6.38 3.93
N VAL A 172 -4.64 5.38 4.72
CA VAL A 172 -3.62 5.54 5.77
C VAL A 172 -2.24 5.81 5.16
N SER A 173 -1.92 5.16 4.04
CA SER A 173 -0.70 5.43 3.29
C SER A 173 -0.70 6.78 2.58
N MET A 174 -1.83 7.49 2.55
CA MET A 174 -2.04 8.67 1.70
C MET A 174 -1.80 8.39 0.20
N GLY A 175 -1.96 7.14 -0.24
CA GLY A 175 -1.71 6.73 -1.62
C GLY A 175 -0.25 6.41 -1.96
N GLU A 176 0.66 6.39 -0.98
CA GLU A 176 2.04 5.92 -1.23
C GLU A 176 2.09 4.44 -1.64
N VAL A 177 1.03 3.67 -1.31
CA VAL A 177 0.89 2.27 -1.75
C VAL A 177 0.91 2.11 -3.28
N PHE A 178 0.62 3.15 -4.04
CA PHE A 178 0.67 3.11 -5.50
C PHE A 178 2.08 3.30 -6.07
N ALA A 179 2.96 3.95 -5.31
CA ALA A 179 4.29 4.33 -5.75
C ALA A 179 5.35 3.26 -5.44
N VAL A 180 5.16 2.51 -4.37
CA VAL A 180 6.08 1.45 -3.93
C VAL A 180 5.78 0.16 -4.70
N PRO A 181 6.72 -0.38 -5.49
CA PRO A 181 6.57 -1.69 -6.11
C PRO A 181 6.37 -2.79 -5.05
N TYR A 182 5.41 -3.69 -5.29
CA TYR A 182 5.19 -4.82 -4.42
C TYR A 182 4.78 -6.09 -5.16
N ALA A 183 5.08 -7.24 -4.56
CA ALA A 183 4.74 -8.55 -5.07
C ALA A 183 4.33 -9.51 -3.93
N LYS A 184 3.65 -10.60 -4.30
CA LYS A 184 3.40 -11.73 -3.40
C LYS A 184 4.59 -12.69 -3.45
N LEU A 185 5.00 -13.22 -2.30
CA LEU A 185 6.05 -14.25 -2.17
C LEU A 185 5.39 -15.60 -1.91
N GLU A 186 5.32 -16.41 -2.95
CA GLU A 186 4.72 -17.75 -2.88
C GLU A 186 5.64 -18.78 -3.58
N PRO A 187 5.74 -20.01 -3.07
CA PRO A 187 5.14 -20.52 -1.83
C PRO A 187 5.83 -19.99 -0.56
N TRP A 188 5.08 -19.75 0.51
CA TRP A 188 5.63 -19.22 1.76
C TRP A 188 5.94 -20.33 2.78
N PRO A 189 7.07 -20.30 3.51
CA PRO A 189 8.16 -19.32 3.47
C PRO A 189 9.30 -19.66 2.49
N ASP A 190 9.22 -20.77 1.75
CA ASP A 190 10.27 -21.25 0.83
C ASP A 190 10.71 -20.20 -0.21
N ALA A 191 9.77 -19.33 -0.60
CA ALA A 191 9.98 -18.17 -1.45
C ALA A 191 11.05 -17.20 -0.94
N LEU A 192 11.42 -17.20 0.34
CA LEU A 192 12.54 -16.41 0.87
C LEU A 192 13.87 -16.80 0.22
N ALA A 193 14.02 -18.05 -0.23
CA ALA A 193 15.20 -18.47 -0.98
C ALA A 193 15.43 -17.65 -2.26
N GLN A 194 14.35 -17.19 -2.92
CA GLN A 194 14.47 -16.35 -4.12
C GLN A 194 14.97 -14.94 -3.80
N VAL A 195 14.62 -14.42 -2.62
CA VAL A 195 15.09 -13.11 -2.14
C VAL A 195 16.60 -13.17 -1.89
N ARG A 196 17.05 -14.26 -1.25
CA ARG A 196 18.47 -14.54 -1.03
C ARG A 196 19.23 -14.75 -2.34
N ALA A 197 18.64 -15.49 -3.29
CA ALA A 197 19.22 -15.69 -4.63
C ALA A 197 19.35 -14.38 -5.42
N ALA A 198 18.48 -13.40 -5.16
CA ALA A 198 18.60 -12.03 -5.68
C ALA A 198 19.65 -11.16 -4.95
N GLY A 199 20.46 -11.77 -4.08
CA GLY A 199 21.58 -11.12 -3.40
C GLY A 199 21.19 -10.29 -2.16
N PHE A 200 19.98 -10.46 -1.63
CA PHE A 200 19.56 -9.80 -0.40
C PHE A 200 19.96 -10.61 0.83
N THR A 201 20.30 -9.91 1.91
CA THR A 201 20.37 -10.50 3.25
C THR A 201 19.00 -10.38 3.90
N VAL A 202 18.37 -11.50 4.24
CA VAL A 202 17.05 -11.53 4.89
C VAL A 202 17.22 -11.36 6.40
N LEU A 203 16.71 -10.24 6.92
CA LEU A 203 16.83 -9.82 8.30
C LEU A 203 15.49 -10.05 9.03
N ALA A 204 15.39 -11.12 9.82
CA ALA A 204 14.20 -11.44 10.62
C ALA A 204 14.09 -10.52 11.85
N MET A 205 13.11 -9.62 11.86
CA MET A 205 12.85 -8.71 12.97
C MET A 205 12.11 -9.43 14.10
N THR A 206 12.80 -9.71 15.21
CA THR A 206 12.27 -10.51 16.32
C THR A 206 12.94 -10.14 17.65
N PRO A 207 12.23 -10.22 18.80
CA PRO A 207 12.84 -10.09 20.12
C PRO A 207 13.54 -11.38 20.60
N ALA A 208 13.84 -12.32 19.69
CA ALA A 208 14.47 -13.59 20.04
C ALA A 208 15.80 -13.37 20.81
N PRO A 209 16.14 -14.24 21.79
CA PRO A 209 17.33 -14.04 22.62
C PRO A 209 18.67 -14.02 21.84
N ASP A 210 18.69 -14.66 20.68
CA ASP A 210 19.83 -14.74 19.77
C ASP A 210 19.86 -13.60 18.73
N ALA A 211 18.87 -12.70 18.75
CA ALA A 211 18.81 -11.58 17.82
C ALA A 211 19.88 -10.52 18.12
N VAL A 212 20.54 -10.05 17.06
CA VAL A 212 21.55 -8.99 17.17
C VAL A 212 20.89 -7.61 17.06
N PRO A 213 21.34 -6.60 17.83
CA PRO A 213 20.91 -5.22 17.62
C PRO A 213 21.11 -4.77 16.17
N ILE A 214 20.09 -4.18 15.54
CA ILE A 214 20.14 -3.73 14.14
C ILE A 214 21.31 -2.77 13.86
N GLN A 215 21.74 -1.99 14.85
CA GLN A 215 22.88 -1.08 14.73
C GLN A 215 24.23 -1.80 14.56
N ARG A 216 24.30 -3.08 14.94
CA ARG A 216 25.51 -3.92 14.87
C ARG A 216 25.63 -4.71 13.58
N LEU A 217 24.68 -4.55 12.64
CA LEU A 217 24.82 -5.12 11.31
C LEU A 217 26.04 -4.52 10.61
N ASP A 218 26.83 -5.39 9.98
CA ASP A 218 27.99 -4.98 9.18
C ASP A 218 27.57 -4.37 7.83
N ALA A 219 28.54 -3.84 7.10
CA ALA A 219 28.28 -3.20 5.81
C ALA A 219 27.72 -4.16 4.76
N ALA A 220 28.13 -5.44 4.78
CA ALA A 220 27.67 -6.44 3.81
C ALA A 220 26.20 -6.81 4.06
N GLN A 221 25.83 -7.01 5.33
CA GLN A 221 24.45 -7.29 5.76
C GLN A 221 23.50 -6.12 5.45
N ARG A 222 24.01 -4.88 5.50
CA ARG A 222 23.22 -3.66 5.21
C ARG A 222 23.13 -3.34 3.72
N ALA A 223 24.10 -3.78 2.91
CA ALA A 223 24.24 -3.37 1.51
C ALA A 223 23.00 -3.69 0.68
N ARG A 224 22.41 -4.88 0.87
CA ARG A 224 21.16 -5.31 0.23
C ARG A 224 20.21 -5.96 1.25
N ALA A 225 19.74 -5.17 2.21
CA ALA A 225 18.91 -5.69 3.30
C ALA A 225 17.44 -5.90 2.89
N ALA A 226 16.88 -7.06 3.25
CA ALA A 226 15.45 -7.32 3.20
C ALA A 226 14.90 -7.53 4.63
N LEU A 227 14.16 -6.57 5.15
CA LEU A 227 13.60 -6.60 6.51
C LEU A 227 12.33 -7.47 6.55
N LEU A 228 12.40 -8.61 7.22
CA LEU A 228 11.26 -9.48 7.42
C LEU A 228 10.53 -9.13 8.72
N MET A 229 9.26 -8.74 8.59
CA MET A 229 8.37 -8.29 9.67
C MET A 229 7.20 -9.27 9.83
N GLY A 230 6.89 -9.66 11.07
CA GLY A 230 5.80 -10.58 11.36
C GLY A 230 4.48 -9.90 11.75
N ALA A 231 3.44 -10.72 11.88
CA ALA A 231 2.11 -10.29 12.29
C ALA A 231 2.08 -9.74 13.72
N GLU A 232 1.08 -8.92 14.03
CA GLU A 232 0.86 -8.46 15.39
C GLU A 232 0.56 -9.64 16.34
N GLY A 233 1.13 -9.61 17.54
CA GLY A 233 0.97 -10.68 18.54
C GLY A 233 1.90 -11.87 18.28
N ALA A 234 1.60 -12.70 17.28
CA ALA A 234 2.36 -13.92 17.02
C ALA A 234 3.80 -13.65 16.54
N GLY A 235 4.05 -12.50 15.92
CA GLY A 235 5.34 -12.18 15.32
C GLY A 235 5.64 -13.05 14.11
N LEU A 236 6.92 -13.34 13.90
CA LEU A 236 7.36 -14.20 12.80
C LEU A 236 7.17 -15.69 13.14
N THR A 237 6.81 -16.49 12.14
CA THR A 237 6.80 -17.94 12.30
C THR A 237 8.20 -18.49 12.48
N ARG A 238 8.32 -19.63 13.18
CA ARG A 238 9.61 -20.33 13.33
C ARG A 238 10.23 -20.64 11.96
N ALA A 239 9.42 -21.08 11.01
CA ALA A 239 9.87 -21.43 9.66
C ALA A 239 10.42 -20.21 8.91
N ALA A 240 9.75 -19.06 8.97
CA ALA A 240 10.26 -17.83 8.35
C ALA A 240 11.55 -17.33 9.02
N MET A 241 11.65 -17.43 10.35
CA MET A 241 12.90 -17.10 11.06
C MET A 241 14.05 -18.06 10.72
N GLU A 242 13.77 -19.33 10.46
CA GLU A 242 14.77 -20.33 10.04
C GLU A 242 15.21 -20.16 8.57
N ALA A 243 14.33 -19.66 7.72
CA ALA A 243 14.61 -19.32 6.33
C ALA A 243 15.33 -17.96 6.15
N SER A 244 15.55 -17.22 7.24
CA SER A 244 16.23 -15.92 7.25
C SER A 244 17.72 -16.04 7.54
N ASP A 245 18.51 -15.05 7.13
CA ASP A 245 19.98 -15.06 7.32
C ASP A 245 20.39 -14.58 8.72
N VAL A 246 19.73 -13.54 9.23
CA VAL A 246 20.08 -12.91 10.51
C VAL A 246 18.82 -12.52 11.28
N ARG A 247 18.77 -12.89 12.57
CA ARG A 247 17.75 -12.38 13.50
C ARG A 247 18.21 -11.05 14.06
N VAL A 248 17.37 -10.04 13.93
CA VAL A 248 17.69 -8.66 14.27
C VAL A 248 16.63 -8.08 15.20
N VAL A 249 17.07 -7.21 16.10
CA VAL A 249 16.20 -6.56 17.09
C VAL A 249 16.44 -5.06 17.12
N ILE A 250 15.39 -4.27 17.32
CA ILE A 250 15.50 -2.88 17.75
C ILE A 250 15.68 -2.90 19.27
N PRO A 251 16.82 -2.44 19.82
CA PRO A 251 17.00 -2.40 21.27
C PRO A 251 15.93 -1.52 21.93
N MET A 252 15.20 -2.09 22.89
CA MET A 252 14.15 -1.41 23.65
C MET A 252 14.56 -1.22 25.11
N ARG A 253 14.03 -0.18 25.76
CA ARG A 253 14.17 -0.01 27.20
C ARG A 253 13.29 -1.02 27.94
N ARG A 254 13.66 -1.35 29.18
CA ARG A 254 13.10 -2.50 29.94
C ARG A 254 11.57 -2.46 30.06
N GLY A 255 10.95 -3.64 29.90
CA GLY A 255 9.53 -3.89 30.16
C GLY A 255 8.60 -3.72 28.95
N VAL A 256 9.13 -3.51 27.74
CA VAL A 256 8.34 -3.44 26.51
C VAL A 256 8.69 -4.64 25.63
N ASP A 257 7.70 -5.47 25.33
CA ASP A 257 7.90 -6.72 24.60
C ASP A 257 8.06 -6.50 23.09
N SER A 258 7.37 -5.51 22.53
CA SER A 258 7.41 -5.20 21.10
C SER A 258 6.93 -3.78 20.79
N LEU A 259 7.30 -3.29 19.60
CA LEU A 259 6.72 -2.11 18.97
C LEU A 259 5.59 -2.53 18.03
N ASN A 260 4.67 -1.60 17.75
CA ASN A 260 3.76 -1.74 16.62
C ASN A 260 4.56 -2.03 15.33
N VAL A 261 4.10 -2.98 14.50
CA VAL A 261 4.84 -3.44 13.32
C VAL A 261 5.18 -2.32 12.34
N ALA A 262 4.30 -1.33 12.15
CA ALA A 262 4.57 -0.20 11.27
C ALA A 262 5.63 0.74 11.87
N ALA A 263 5.58 0.99 13.18
CA ALA A 263 6.60 1.77 13.88
C ALA A 263 7.97 1.06 13.87
N ALA A 264 8.00 -0.25 14.13
CA ALA A 264 9.20 -1.06 14.04
C ALA A 264 9.80 -1.03 12.63
N THR A 265 8.95 -1.17 11.60
CA THR A 265 9.38 -1.06 10.20
C THR A 265 10.00 0.30 9.92
N ALA A 266 9.35 1.40 10.33
CA ALA A 266 9.88 2.74 10.12
C ALA A 266 11.25 2.96 10.80
N VAL A 267 11.39 2.54 12.06
CA VAL A 267 12.66 2.65 12.79
C VAL A 267 13.76 1.82 12.12
N ALA A 268 13.45 0.59 11.72
CA ALA A 268 14.42 -0.28 11.06
C ALA A 268 14.83 0.25 9.67
N CYS A 269 13.87 0.74 8.87
CA CYS A 269 14.16 1.35 7.58
C CYS A 269 15.02 2.60 7.71
N TRP A 270 14.72 3.48 8.69
CA TRP A 270 15.52 4.66 8.97
C TRP A 270 16.95 4.29 9.36
N GLU A 271 17.12 3.29 10.24
CA GLU A 271 18.45 2.83 10.64
C GLU A 271 19.25 2.25 9.47
N LEU A 272 18.61 1.51 8.55
CA LEU A 272 19.28 0.97 7.36
C LEU A 272 19.62 2.05 6.32
N GLY A 273 18.83 3.13 6.27
CA GLY A 273 18.99 4.26 5.35
C GLY A 273 19.83 5.42 5.90
N ARG A 274 20.26 5.39 7.16
CA ARG A 274 20.87 6.54 7.84
C ARG A 274 22.12 7.11 7.17
N ASP A 275 22.83 6.29 6.39
CA ASP A 275 24.09 6.64 5.73
C ASP A 275 23.88 6.97 4.23
N ASP A 276 22.63 7.02 3.76
CA ASP A 276 22.32 7.37 2.38
C ASP A 276 22.39 8.88 2.12
N PRO A 277 22.79 9.28 0.90
CA PRO A 277 22.59 10.64 0.44
C PRO A 277 21.09 10.90 0.24
N LEU A 278 20.61 12.07 0.72
CA LEU A 278 19.24 12.57 0.50
C LEU A 278 19.06 13.16 -0.89
#